data_AF-A0A7V6GME4-F1
#
_entry.id   AF-A0A7V6GME4-F1
#
_cell.length_a   1.000
_cell.length_b   1.000
_cell.length_c   1.000
_cell.angle_alpha   90.00
_cell.angle_beta   90.00
_cell.angle_gamma   90.00
#
_symmetry.space_group_name_H-M   'P 1'
#
loop_
_entity.id
_entity.type
_entity.pdbx_description
1 polymer ?
#
loop_
_entity_poly.entity_id
_entity_poly.type
_entity_poly.pdbx_seq_one_letter_code
_entity_poly.pdbx_strand_id
1 'polypeptide(L)'
;EHAKTAQVNSQEFYDAFKEILESGNDILAILLSSNLSGTFNSANIAKQQLQEEYPDRNIVLVDSISGSLGAGLIIEEAVELKEKGKDIFEIETHLNKFKHHVVHIFTHDDLSHLKAGGRLGTLSYWVGTALRIKPVISADDEGKLKLRHKVIGRKKSLRILLDRIVEFFDPSISKKMVIGHCDCLEETTEFVKELESRIKQKVSLVHMIGPVIGAHGGPGTIAAFFTAKAR
;
A
#
# COMPACT_ATOMS: atom_id res chain seq x y z
N GLU A 1 13.32 -15.37 -15.44
CA GLU A 1 12.06 -14.86 -16.01
C GLU A 1 11.40 -13.98 -14.94
N HIS A 2 10.88 -12.80 -15.29
CA HIS A 2 10.20 -11.93 -14.31
C HIS A 2 8.70 -12.26 -14.26
N ALA A 3 8.14 -12.31 -13.04
CA ALA A 3 6.71 -12.50 -12.86
C ALA A 3 5.90 -11.32 -13.44
N LYS A 4 4.70 -11.62 -13.93
CA LYS A 4 3.74 -10.62 -14.44
C LYS A 4 2.47 -10.63 -13.60
N THR A 5 1.79 -9.50 -13.57
CA THR A 5 0.51 -9.33 -12.87
C THR A 5 -0.50 -8.71 -13.81
N ALA A 6 -1.77 -9.09 -13.69
CA ALA A 6 -2.89 -8.43 -14.32
C ALA A 6 -3.74 -7.71 -13.27
N GLN A 7 -4.41 -6.63 -13.66
CA GLN A 7 -5.47 -6.07 -12.84
C GLN A 7 -6.69 -7.00 -12.87
N VAL A 8 -7.46 -7.00 -11.78
CA VAL A 8 -8.81 -7.59 -11.76
C VAL A 8 -9.66 -6.85 -12.80
N ASN A 9 -10.38 -7.61 -13.62
CA ASN A 9 -11.21 -7.02 -14.67
C ASN A 9 -12.58 -6.58 -14.12
N SER A 10 -13.34 -5.80 -14.90
CA SER A 10 -14.63 -5.26 -14.43
C SER A 10 -15.71 -6.34 -14.26
N GLN A 11 -15.65 -7.44 -15.03
CA GLN A 11 -16.61 -8.55 -14.87
C GLN A 11 -16.41 -9.26 -13.54
N GLU A 12 -15.16 -9.52 -13.15
CA GLU A 12 -14.85 -10.13 -11.84
C GLU A 12 -15.35 -9.27 -10.68
N PHE A 13 -15.23 -7.94 -10.78
CA PHE A 13 -15.82 -7.03 -9.80
C PHE A 13 -17.35 -7.06 -9.84
N TYR A 14 -17.95 -7.06 -11.03
CA TYR A 14 -19.39 -7.11 -11.19
C TYR A 14 -19.97 -8.35 -10.52
N ASP A 15 -19.41 -9.54 -10.81
CA ASP A 15 -19.90 -10.81 -10.26
C ASP A 15 -19.80 -10.82 -8.72
N ALA A 16 -18.64 -10.42 -8.18
CA ALA A 16 -18.41 -10.38 -6.74
C ALA A 16 -19.29 -9.34 -6.01
N PHE A 17 -19.47 -8.15 -6.60
CA PHE A 17 -20.33 -7.12 -6.01
C PHE A 17 -21.79 -7.53 -6.09
N LYS A 18 -22.24 -8.10 -7.21
CA LYS A 18 -23.61 -8.57 -7.39
C LYS A 18 -24.01 -9.58 -6.31
N GLU A 19 -23.16 -10.57 -6.05
CA GLU A 19 -23.40 -11.56 -4.99
C GLU A 19 -23.65 -10.90 -3.62
N ILE A 20 -22.85 -9.89 -3.27
CA ILE A 20 -23.00 -9.17 -2.00
C ILE A 20 -24.30 -8.33 -1.99
N LEU A 21 -24.63 -7.65 -3.09
CA LEU A 21 -25.86 -6.85 -3.19
C LEU A 21 -27.13 -7.72 -3.11
N GLU A 22 -27.12 -8.89 -3.76
CA GLU A 22 -28.21 -9.86 -3.73
C GLU A 22 -28.45 -10.42 -2.32
N SER A 23 -27.38 -10.56 -1.52
CA SER A 23 -27.49 -10.90 -0.09
C SER A 23 -28.05 -9.77 0.78
N GLY A 24 -28.31 -8.60 0.19
CA GLY A 24 -28.91 -7.46 0.84
C GLY A 24 -27.93 -6.60 1.64
N ASN A 25 -26.65 -6.59 1.25
CA ASN A 25 -25.60 -5.81 1.91
C ASN A 25 -25.08 -4.68 1.01
N ASP A 26 -24.75 -3.55 1.62
CA ASP A 26 -23.98 -2.48 0.97
C ASP A 26 -22.48 -2.83 0.96
N ILE A 27 -21.74 -2.23 0.02
CA ILE A 27 -20.32 -2.56 -0.23
C ILE A 27 -19.45 -1.34 0.00
N LEU A 28 -18.45 -1.47 0.89
CA LEU A 28 -17.29 -0.58 0.95
C LEU A 28 -16.06 -1.33 0.44
N ALA A 29 -15.55 -0.95 -0.74
CA ALA A 29 -14.35 -1.55 -1.31
C ALA A 29 -13.17 -0.56 -1.24
N ILE A 30 -12.13 -0.94 -0.49
CA ILE A 30 -10.88 -0.20 -0.36
C ILE A 30 -9.84 -0.89 -1.23
N LEU A 31 -9.34 -0.18 -2.25
CA LEU A 31 -8.53 -0.80 -3.32
C LEU A 31 -7.12 -0.20 -3.39
N LEU A 32 -6.19 -0.98 -3.95
CA LEU A 32 -4.83 -0.55 -4.30
C LEU A 32 -4.87 0.78 -5.08
N SER A 33 -3.87 1.63 -4.84
CA SER A 33 -3.74 2.93 -5.51
C SER A 33 -4.00 2.86 -7.01
N SER A 34 -4.88 3.75 -7.50
CA SER A 34 -5.15 3.92 -8.93
C SER A 34 -3.89 4.31 -9.74
N ASN A 35 -2.88 4.88 -9.09
CA ASN A 35 -1.58 5.19 -9.70
C ASN A 35 -0.66 3.96 -9.89
N LEU A 36 -1.02 2.80 -9.33
CA LEU A 36 -0.25 1.55 -9.43
C LEU A 36 -0.93 0.50 -10.31
N SER A 37 -2.28 0.53 -10.38
CA SER A 37 -3.08 -0.43 -11.12
C SER A 37 -4.41 0.17 -11.59
N GLY A 38 -4.89 -0.28 -12.76
CA GLY A 38 -6.24 0.04 -13.24
C GLY A 38 -7.37 -0.69 -12.48
N THR A 39 -7.06 -1.48 -11.46
CA THR A 39 -8.02 -2.20 -10.60
C THR A 39 -9.13 -1.28 -10.07
N PHE A 40 -8.78 -0.07 -9.62
CA PHE A 40 -9.77 0.90 -9.12
C PHE A 40 -10.76 1.33 -10.22
N ASN A 41 -10.27 1.51 -11.46
CA ASN A 41 -11.11 1.85 -12.60
C ASN A 41 -12.04 0.69 -12.99
N SER A 42 -11.52 -0.55 -12.97
CA SER A 42 -12.34 -1.75 -13.22
C SER A 42 -13.48 -1.89 -12.20
N ALA A 43 -13.24 -1.61 -10.93
CA ALA A 43 -14.28 -1.59 -9.91
C ALA A 43 -15.31 -0.48 -10.14
N ASN A 44 -14.89 0.72 -10.60
CA ASN A 44 -15.82 1.81 -10.92
C ASN A 44 -16.76 1.45 -12.08
N ILE A 45 -16.25 0.77 -13.11
CA ILE A 45 -17.09 0.30 -14.24
C ILE A 45 -18.17 -0.66 -13.74
N ALA A 46 -17.78 -1.65 -12.92
CA ALA A 46 -18.72 -2.59 -12.31
C ALA A 46 -19.76 -1.89 -11.43
N LYS A 47 -19.30 -0.95 -10.59
CA LYS A 47 -20.18 -0.13 -9.74
C LYS A 47 -21.24 0.61 -10.56
N GLN A 48 -20.86 1.26 -11.66
CA GLN A 48 -21.81 2.01 -12.49
C GLN A 48 -22.95 1.13 -13.01
N GLN A 49 -22.63 -0.07 -13.49
CA GLN A 49 -23.62 -1.03 -13.97
C GLN A 49 -24.55 -1.51 -12.85
N LEU A 50 -23.99 -1.91 -11.71
CA LEU A 50 -24.76 -2.43 -10.59
C LEU A 50 -25.60 -1.38 -9.87
N GLN A 51 -25.21 -0.10 -9.91
CA GLN A 51 -26.03 0.98 -9.36
C GLN A 51 -27.34 1.17 -10.13
N GLU A 52 -27.38 0.85 -11.43
CA GLU A 52 -28.62 0.84 -12.20
C GLU A 52 -29.50 -0.36 -11.85
N GLU A 53 -28.91 -1.53 -11.61
CA GLU A 53 -29.62 -2.76 -11.25
C GLU A 53 -30.12 -2.77 -9.79
N TYR A 54 -29.39 -2.14 -8.87
CA TYR A 54 -29.67 -2.13 -7.43
C TYR A 54 -29.74 -0.69 -6.90
N PRO A 55 -30.76 0.11 -7.28
CA PRO A 55 -30.83 1.54 -6.95
C PRO A 55 -30.97 1.84 -5.45
N ASP A 56 -31.45 0.86 -4.66
CA ASP A 56 -31.63 0.99 -3.20
C ASP A 56 -30.42 0.51 -2.39
N ARG A 57 -29.29 0.21 -3.06
CA ARG A 57 -28.05 -0.29 -2.43
C ARG A 57 -26.86 0.62 -2.70
N ASN A 58 -25.90 0.60 -1.80
CA ASN A 58 -24.71 1.43 -1.89
C ASN A 58 -23.47 0.62 -2.25
N ILE A 59 -22.70 1.13 -3.21
CA ILE A 59 -21.34 0.68 -3.52
C ILE A 59 -20.41 1.88 -3.38
N VAL A 60 -19.56 1.85 -2.38
CA VAL A 60 -18.59 2.92 -2.07
C VAL A 60 -17.19 2.39 -2.36
N LEU A 61 -16.44 3.14 -3.18
CA LEU A 61 -15.09 2.78 -3.58
C LEU A 61 -14.11 3.80 -3.01
N VAL A 62 -13.14 3.33 -2.22
CA VAL A 62 -12.07 4.17 -1.67
C VAL A 62 -10.76 3.80 -2.35
N ASP A 63 -10.19 4.76 -3.07
CA ASP A 63 -8.79 4.67 -3.50
C ASP A 63 -7.91 4.87 -2.27
N SER A 64 -7.23 3.81 -1.84
CA SER A 64 -6.36 3.81 -0.67
C SER A 64 -5.12 4.70 -0.81
N ILE A 65 -4.80 5.14 -2.05
CA ILE A 65 -3.54 5.78 -2.43
C ILE A 65 -2.29 5.05 -1.90
N SER A 66 -2.45 3.77 -1.57
CA SER A 66 -1.48 2.90 -0.91
C SER A 66 -1.47 1.53 -1.58
N GLY A 67 -0.53 0.68 -1.16
CA GLY A 67 -0.50 -0.71 -1.58
C GLY A 67 -0.01 -1.61 -0.45
N SER A 68 -0.14 -2.92 -0.64
CA SER A 68 0.26 -3.92 0.35
C SER A 68 -0.36 -3.64 1.73
N LEU A 69 0.40 -3.84 2.81
CA LEU A 69 -0.03 -3.63 4.20
C LEU A 69 -0.46 -2.19 4.51
N GLY A 70 -0.06 -1.19 3.71
CA GLY A 70 -0.56 0.18 3.86
C GLY A 70 -2.03 0.32 3.52
N ALA A 71 -2.50 -0.38 2.48
CA ALA A 71 -3.94 -0.49 2.23
C ALA A 71 -4.63 -1.30 3.36
N GLY A 72 -3.93 -2.29 3.92
CA GLY A 72 -4.37 -3.02 5.12
C GLY A 72 -4.65 -2.12 6.31
N LEU A 73 -3.78 -1.15 6.62
CA LEU A 73 -4.01 -0.19 7.71
C LEU A 73 -5.30 0.64 7.51
N ILE A 74 -5.62 0.99 6.26
CA ILE A 74 -6.85 1.73 5.93
C ILE A 74 -8.08 0.82 6.07
N ILE A 75 -7.95 -0.46 5.71
CA ILE A 75 -9.00 -1.46 5.92
C ILE A 75 -9.25 -1.68 7.42
N GLU A 76 -8.20 -1.82 8.22
CA GLU A 76 -8.35 -1.97 9.67
C GLU A 76 -9.06 -0.77 10.31
N GLU A 77 -8.71 0.46 9.89
CA GLU A 77 -9.41 1.68 10.33
C GLU A 77 -10.91 1.64 9.98
N ALA A 78 -11.25 1.17 8.79
CA ALA A 78 -12.65 1.01 8.36
C ALA A 78 -13.41 0.01 9.23
N VAL A 79 -12.78 -1.12 9.57
CA VAL A 79 -13.35 -2.14 10.47
C VAL A 79 -13.58 -1.55 11.86
N GLU A 80 -12.60 -0.86 12.43
CA GLU A 80 -12.74 -0.24 13.75
C GLU A 80 -13.87 0.80 13.80
N LEU A 81 -14.09 1.57 12.73
CA LEU A 81 -15.20 2.52 12.64
C LEU A 81 -16.55 1.82 12.49
N LYS A 82 -16.62 0.76 11.68
CA LYS A 82 -17.82 -0.07 11.55
C LYS A 82 -18.21 -0.69 12.89
N GLU A 83 -17.25 -1.20 13.66
CA GLU A 83 -17.48 -1.75 15.00
C GLU A 83 -17.97 -0.68 16.01
N LYS A 84 -17.60 0.59 15.79
CA LYS A 84 -18.13 1.75 16.53
C LYS A 84 -19.51 2.21 16.05
N GLY A 85 -20.12 1.48 15.12
CA GLY A 85 -21.47 1.75 14.60
C GLY A 85 -21.54 2.90 13.59
N LYS A 86 -20.41 3.29 12.98
CA LYS A 86 -20.40 4.29 11.90
C LYS A 86 -21.02 3.74 10.63
N ASP A 87 -21.78 4.58 9.94
CA ASP A 87 -22.34 4.22 8.63
C ASP A 87 -21.26 4.25 7.52
N ILE A 88 -21.61 3.70 6.36
CA ILE A 88 -20.67 3.55 5.24
C ILE A 88 -20.11 4.89 4.72
N PHE A 89 -20.91 5.96 4.76
CA PHE A 89 -20.54 7.29 4.24
C PHE A 89 -19.71 8.07 5.27
N GLU A 90 -20.00 7.89 6.57
CA GLU A 90 -19.14 8.37 7.65
C GLU A 90 -17.76 7.72 7.56
N ILE A 91 -17.71 6.40 7.35
CA ILE A 91 -16.46 5.65 7.17
C ILE A 91 -15.72 6.17 5.93
N GLU A 92 -16.38 6.26 4.77
CA GLU A 92 -15.77 6.79 3.55
C GLU A 92 -15.15 8.18 3.76
N THR A 93 -15.90 9.09 4.39
CA THR A 93 -15.48 10.47 4.65
C THR A 93 -14.23 10.49 5.54
N HIS A 94 -14.17 9.62 6.55
CA HIS A 94 -13.00 9.47 7.41
C HIS A 94 -11.82 8.90 6.64
N LEU A 95 -11.99 7.79 5.91
CA LEU A 95 -10.92 7.11 5.19
C LEU A 95 -10.29 8.01 4.11
N ASN A 96 -11.09 8.85 3.45
CA ASN A 96 -10.58 9.83 2.49
C ASN A 96 -9.65 10.87 3.11
N LYS A 97 -9.71 11.09 4.42
CA LYS A 97 -8.73 11.91 5.17
C LYS A 97 -7.61 11.04 5.72
N PHE A 98 -7.96 9.93 6.37
CA PHE A 98 -7.03 9.03 7.04
C PHE A 98 -5.94 8.49 6.10
N LYS A 99 -6.28 8.18 4.84
CA LYS A 99 -5.31 7.68 3.86
C LYS A 99 -4.12 8.61 3.63
N HIS A 100 -4.26 9.92 3.85
CA HIS A 100 -3.17 10.90 3.73
C HIS A 100 -2.22 10.91 4.94
N HIS A 101 -2.58 10.21 6.01
CA HIS A 101 -1.67 9.95 7.13
C HIS A 101 -0.86 8.67 6.92
N VAL A 102 -1.28 7.78 6.01
CA VAL A 102 -0.61 6.48 5.80
C VAL A 102 0.65 6.65 4.95
N VAL A 103 1.78 6.57 5.63
CA VAL A 103 3.10 6.54 5.03
C VAL A 103 3.41 5.11 4.60
N HIS A 104 3.97 4.98 3.41
CA HIS A 104 4.66 3.76 3.03
C HIS A 104 6.02 4.12 2.43
N ILE A 105 7.07 3.54 3.01
CA ILE A 105 8.45 3.78 2.61
C ILE A 105 9.19 2.45 2.55
N PHE A 106 9.97 2.25 1.50
CA PHE A 106 10.57 0.96 1.23
C PHE A 106 11.88 1.08 0.46
N THR A 107 12.64 -0.01 0.50
CA THR A 107 13.83 -0.17 -0.34
C THR A 107 13.80 -1.53 -1.02
N HIS A 108 14.16 -1.55 -2.30
CA HIS A 108 14.31 -2.77 -3.09
C HIS A 108 15.76 -3.23 -3.11
N ASP A 109 15.99 -4.48 -3.50
CA ASP A 109 17.34 -4.92 -3.83
C ASP A 109 17.82 -4.33 -5.16
N ASP A 110 16.95 -4.16 -6.15
CA ASP A 110 17.27 -3.34 -7.31
C ASP A 110 15.99 -2.83 -7.99
N LEU A 111 16.13 -2.17 -9.13
CA LEU A 111 15.00 -1.66 -9.91
C LEU A 111 14.59 -2.59 -11.06
N SER A 112 15.19 -3.78 -11.19
CA SER A 112 14.94 -4.70 -12.30
C SER A 112 13.48 -5.16 -12.32
N HIS A 113 12.91 -5.48 -11.16
CA HIS A 113 11.51 -5.90 -11.03
C HIS A 113 10.53 -4.79 -11.35
N LEU A 114 10.75 -3.57 -10.83
CA LEU A 114 9.94 -2.40 -11.18
C LEU A 114 10.01 -2.09 -12.68
N LYS A 115 11.20 -2.24 -13.28
CA LYS A 115 11.40 -2.05 -14.73
C LYS A 115 10.66 -3.10 -15.54
N ALA A 116 10.85 -4.38 -15.20
CA ALA A 116 10.22 -5.50 -15.90
C ALA A 116 8.69 -5.47 -15.78
N GLY A 117 8.18 -5.06 -14.63
CA GLY A 117 6.75 -4.88 -14.38
C GLY A 117 6.15 -3.61 -14.97
N GLY A 118 6.96 -2.73 -15.58
CA GLY A 118 6.51 -1.47 -16.19
C GLY A 118 6.17 -0.36 -15.20
N ARG A 119 6.37 -0.56 -13.90
CA ARG A 119 6.07 0.42 -12.85
C ARG A 119 7.24 1.36 -12.56
N LEU A 120 8.41 1.14 -13.15
CA LEU A 120 9.54 2.08 -13.05
C LEU A 120 9.17 3.49 -13.55
N GLY A 121 8.30 3.60 -14.57
CA GLY A 121 7.81 4.89 -15.06
C GLY A 121 6.97 5.69 -14.05
N THR A 122 6.45 5.01 -13.01
CA THR A 122 5.74 5.68 -11.91
C THR A 122 6.69 6.40 -10.95
N LEU A 123 7.99 6.01 -10.92
CA LEU A 123 8.99 6.65 -10.10
C LEU A 123 9.37 8.01 -10.69
N SER A 124 8.74 9.05 -10.17
CA SER A 124 9.14 10.42 -10.54
C SER A 124 10.62 10.65 -10.21
N TYR A 125 11.30 11.44 -11.05
CA TYR A 125 12.72 11.80 -10.91
C TYR A 125 13.72 10.65 -11.13
N TRP A 126 13.26 9.49 -11.65
CA TRP A 126 14.19 8.47 -12.14
C TRP A 126 14.81 8.88 -13.47
N VAL A 127 16.09 9.27 -13.42
CA VAL A 127 16.99 9.41 -14.57
C VAL A 127 18.20 8.52 -14.31
N GLY A 128 18.32 7.41 -15.06
CA GLY A 128 19.48 6.51 -14.96
C GLY A 128 19.25 5.06 -15.40
N THR A 129 20.35 4.36 -15.65
CA THR A 129 20.40 2.95 -16.09
C THR A 129 21.07 2.02 -15.08
N ALA A 130 21.53 2.54 -13.94
CA ALA A 130 22.39 1.80 -13.01
C ALA A 130 21.59 0.86 -12.09
N LEU A 131 21.55 -0.43 -12.44
CA LEU A 131 20.91 -1.51 -11.67
C LEU A 131 21.55 -1.78 -10.29
N ARG A 132 22.75 -1.26 -10.00
CA ARG A 132 23.43 -1.45 -8.71
C ARG A 132 22.94 -0.51 -7.59
N ILE A 133 22.05 0.40 -7.93
CA ILE A 133 21.48 1.35 -6.97
C ILE A 133 20.37 0.66 -6.18
N LYS A 134 20.45 0.75 -4.86
CA LYS A 134 19.41 0.37 -3.90
C LYS A 134 18.54 1.61 -3.65
N PRO A 135 17.35 1.73 -4.24
CA PRO A 135 16.53 2.92 -4.11
C PRO A 135 15.84 2.94 -2.74
N VAL A 136 15.66 4.12 -2.15
CA VAL A 136 14.66 4.33 -1.09
C VAL A 136 13.51 5.11 -1.70
N ILE A 137 12.32 4.56 -1.59
CA ILE A 137 11.11 5.00 -2.30
C ILE A 137 10.00 5.21 -1.27
N SER A 138 9.17 6.22 -1.49
CA SER A 138 7.88 6.37 -0.80
C SER A 138 6.81 6.75 -1.81
N ALA A 139 5.53 6.71 -1.46
CA ALA A 139 4.54 7.46 -2.25
C ALA A 139 4.49 8.94 -1.88
N ASP A 140 3.91 9.73 -2.79
CA ASP A 140 3.43 11.09 -2.56
C ASP A 140 1.93 11.13 -2.18
N ASP A 141 1.37 12.32 -2.02
CA ASP A 141 -0.02 12.54 -1.63
C ASP A 141 -1.06 11.98 -2.62
N GLU A 142 -0.67 11.74 -3.88
CA GLU A 142 -1.52 11.15 -4.90
C GLU A 142 -1.37 9.61 -4.95
N GLY A 143 -0.44 9.02 -4.20
CA GLY A 143 -0.14 7.59 -4.25
C GLY A 143 0.84 7.20 -5.35
N LYS A 144 1.52 8.16 -5.99
CA LYS A 144 2.57 7.91 -6.98
C LYS A 144 3.89 7.62 -6.29
N LEU A 145 4.66 6.68 -6.83
CA LEU A 145 5.97 6.36 -6.28
C LEU A 145 6.97 7.50 -6.53
N LYS A 146 7.72 7.86 -5.50
CA LYS A 146 8.79 8.86 -5.52
C LYS A 146 10.09 8.24 -5.07
N LEU A 147 11.10 8.41 -5.90
CA LEU A 147 12.46 8.10 -5.51
C LEU A 147 12.95 9.17 -4.52
N ARG A 148 13.20 8.77 -3.28
CA ARG A 148 13.70 9.67 -2.23
C ARG A 148 15.22 9.67 -2.16
N HIS A 149 15.84 8.49 -2.28
CA HIS A 149 17.30 8.37 -2.28
C HIS A 149 17.79 7.34 -3.29
N LYS A 150 18.92 7.66 -3.95
CA LYS A 150 19.72 6.72 -4.74
C LYS A 150 20.93 6.31 -3.91
N VAL A 151 21.01 5.04 -3.52
CA VAL A 151 22.04 4.57 -2.59
C VAL A 151 22.84 3.44 -3.23
N ILE A 152 24.15 3.40 -2.98
CA ILE A 152 24.99 2.24 -3.31
C ILE A 152 25.23 1.47 -2.01
N GLY A 153 24.94 0.17 -2.03
CA GLY A 153 25.14 -0.75 -0.91
C GLY A 153 23.89 -0.95 -0.04
N ARG A 154 23.57 -2.23 0.22
CA ARG A 154 22.36 -2.66 0.95
C ARG A 154 22.30 -2.15 2.39
N LYS A 155 23.40 -2.28 3.14
CA LYS A 155 23.48 -1.78 4.53
C LYS A 155 23.17 -0.27 4.63
N LYS A 156 23.62 0.52 3.64
CA LYS A 156 23.38 1.96 3.61
C LYS A 156 21.93 2.28 3.26
N SER A 157 21.30 1.55 2.34
CA SER A 157 19.89 1.78 2.01
C SER A 157 18.96 1.44 3.17
N LEU A 158 19.24 0.36 3.90
CA LEU A 158 18.50 -0.01 5.11
C LEU A 158 18.66 1.02 6.23
N ARG A 159 19.88 1.54 6.45
CA ARG A 159 20.10 2.61 7.41
C ARG A 159 19.29 3.86 7.07
N ILE A 160 19.32 4.29 5.81
CA ILE A 160 18.52 5.44 5.36
C ILE A 160 17.03 5.16 5.53
N LEU A 161 16.57 3.95 5.21
CA LEU A 161 15.18 3.56 5.44
C LEU A 161 14.79 3.68 6.93
N LEU A 162 15.62 3.16 7.84
CA LEU A 162 15.42 3.32 9.29
C LEU A 162 15.36 4.79 9.71
N ASP A 163 16.33 5.60 9.26
CA ASP A 163 16.43 7.02 9.61
C ASP A 163 15.16 7.76 9.17
N ARG A 164 14.66 7.49 7.96
CA ARG A 164 13.41 8.09 7.45
C ARG A 164 12.17 7.62 8.22
N ILE A 165 12.09 6.35 8.61
CA ILE A 165 10.96 5.86 9.43
C ILE A 165 10.94 6.58 10.77
N VAL A 166 12.08 6.69 11.44
CA VAL A 166 12.20 7.37 12.75
C VAL A 166 11.84 8.86 12.63
N GLU A 167 12.22 9.51 11.53
CA GLU A 167 11.90 10.92 11.26
C GLU A 167 10.40 11.17 11.11
N PHE A 168 9.68 10.27 10.44
CA PHE A 168 8.27 10.48 10.08
C PHE A 168 7.26 9.82 11.01
N PHE A 169 7.65 8.76 11.74
CA PHE A 169 6.72 8.02 12.56
C PHE A 169 6.11 8.90 13.65
N ASP A 170 4.78 9.03 13.62
CA ASP A 170 4.03 9.77 14.64
C ASP A 170 3.02 8.84 15.35
N PRO A 171 3.34 8.40 16.59
CA PRO A 171 2.46 7.52 17.36
C PRO A 171 1.21 8.22 17.92
N SER A 172 1.05 9.54 17.73
CA SER A 172 -0.12 10.28 18.21
C SER A 172 -1.37 10.06 17.34
N ILE A 173 -1.19 9.64 16.09
CA ILE A 173 -2.29 9.31 15.16
C ILE A 173 -2.65 7.84 15.31
N SER A 174 -1.66 6.97 15.12
CA SER A 174 -1.78 5.54 15.37
C SER A 174 -0.44 5.00 15.82
N LYS A 175 -0.48 4.08 16.79
CA LYS A 175 0.70 3.34 17.21
C LYS A 175 1.05 2.19 16.26
N LYS A 176 0.21 1.91 15.25
CA LYS A 176 0.42 0.79 14.34
C LYS A 176 1.63 1.06 13.44
N MET A 177 2.55 0.11 13.45
CA MET A 177 3.76 0.07 12.61
C MET A 177 3.85 -1.32 12.05
N VAL A 178 3.72 -1.49 10.73
CA VAL A 178 3.78 -2.81 10.09
C VAL A 178 4.90 -2.85 9.07
N ILE A 179 5.63 -3.96 9.05
CA ILE A 179 6.78 -4.18 8.17
C ILE A 179 6.46 -5.30 7.19
N GLY A 180 6.61 -5.00 5.90
CA GLY A 180 6.50 -5.97 4.82
C GLY A 180 7.88 -6.38 4.31
N HIS A 181 8.05 -7.64 3.93
CA HIS A 181 9.25 -8.10 3.24
C HIS A 181 8.95 -8.97 2.01
N CYS A 182 9.81 -8.96 1.00
CA CYS A 182 9.78 -9.93 -0.10
C CYS A 182 10.95 -10.89 0.09
N ASP A 183 10.68 -12.09 0.62
CA ASP A 183 11.66 -13.19 0.71
C ASP A 183 13.03 -12.80 1.30
N CYS A 184 13.01 -12.05 2.41
CA CYS A 184 14.22 -11.60 3.12
C CYS A 184 13.95 -11.47 4.64
N LEU A 185 13.27 -12.47 5.21
CA LEU A 185 12.81 -12.45 6.61
C LEU A 185 13.95 -12.28 7.62
N GLU A 186 15.11 -12.89 7.38
CA GLU A 186 16.27 -12.81 8.28
C GLU A 186 16.79 -11.36 8.38
N GLU A 187 17.06 -10.71 7.25
CA GLU A 187 17.47 -9.29 7.19
C GLU A 187 16.38 -8.37 7.76
N THR A 188 15.11 -8.70 7.49
CA THR A 188 13.96 -7.97 8.04
C THR A 188 13.90 -8.07 9.57
N THR A 189 14.25 -9.23 10.13
CA THR A 189 14.26 -9.44 11.58
C THR A 189 15.33 -8.59 12.26
N GLU A 190 16.51 -8.46 11.65
CA GLU A 190 17.57 -7.56 12.15
C GLU A 190 17.14 -6.09 12.04
N PHE A 191 16.58 -5.70 10.90
CA PHE A 191 16.04 -4.37 10.66
C PHE A 191 14.98 -3.98 11.69
N VAL A 192 14.05 -4.88 12.00
CA VAL A 192 12.98 -4.67 12.99
C VAL A 192 13.57 -4.47 14.39
N LYS A 193 14.53 -5.30 14.81
CA LYS A 193 15.19 -5.15 16.12
C LYS A 193 15.82 -3.76 16.29
N GLU A 194 16.50 -3.28 15.25
CA GLU A 194 17.10 -1.93 15.28
C GLU A 194 16.01 -0.84 15.29
N LEU A 195 14.97 -0.98 14.45
CA LEU A 195 13.86 -0.04 14.39
C LEU A 195 13.17 0.11 15.74
N GLU A 196 12.76 -1.01 16.36
CA GLU A 196 12.10 -1.03 17.67
C GLU A 196 12.94 -0.37 18.76
N SER A 197 14.26 -0.58 18.73
CA SER A 197 15.20 0.08 19.65
C SER A 197 15.24 1.60 19.46
N ARG A 198 15.11 2.09 18.23
CA ARG A 198 15.13 3.53 17.92
C ARG A 198 13.81 4.21 18.26
N ILE A 199 12.68 3.61 17.90
CA ILE A 199 11.33 4.18 18.15
C ILE A 199 10.78 3.88 19.55
N LYS A 200 11.47 3.02 20.33
CA LYS A 200 11.06 2.59 21.67
C LYS A 200 9.66 1.97 21.72
N GLN A 201 9.30 1.24 20.65
CA GLN A 201 8.01 0.60 20.49
C GLN A 201 8.16 -0.69 19.68
N LYS A 202 7.28 -1.66 19.91
CA LYS A 202 7.18 -2.86 19.07
C LYS A 202 6.53 -2.57 17.72
N VAL A 203 7.04 -3.24 16.69
CA VAL A 203 6.37 -3.37 15.40
C VAL A 203 5.13 -4.26 15.60
N SER A 204 4.00 -3.82 15.08
CA SER A 204 2.70 -4.48 15.25
C SER A 204 2.60 -5.77 14.44
N LEU A 205 3.20 -5.79 13.25
CA LEU A 205 3.18 -6.94 12.35
C LEU A 205 4.42 -6.95 11.46
N VAL A 206 5.02 -8.12 11.28
CA VAL A 206 5.99 -8.40 10.22
C VAL A 206 5.35 -9.45 9.32
N HIS A 207 5.22 -9.16 8.02
CA HIS A 207 4.53 -10.05 7.09
C HIS A 207 5.21 -10.09 5.72
N MET A 208 5.07 -11.22 5.01
CA MET A 208 5.53 -11.32 3.64
C MET A 208 4.62 -10.51 2.71
N ILE A 209 5.20 -9.69 1.84
CA ILE A 209 4.46 -8.94 0.83
C ILE A 209 3.89 -9.93 -0.20
N GLY A 210 2.59 -9.78 -0.49
CA GLY A 210 1.87 -10.68 -1.39
C GLY A 210 2.41 -10.66 -2.83
N PRO A 211 2.10 -11.70 -3.63
CA PRO A 211 2.74 -11.97 -4.91
C PRO A 211 2.54 -10.85 -5.95
N VAL A 212 1.42 -10.13 -5.90
CA VAL A 212 1.15 -9.01 -6.82
C VAL A 212 2.18 -7.90 -6.63
N ILE A 213 2.34 -7.41 -5.39
CA ILE A 213 3.33 -6.36 -5.09
C ILE A 213 4.75 -6.93 -5.18
N GLY A 214 4.96 -8.16 -4.73
CA GLY A 214 6.24 -8.86 -4.78
C GLY A 214 6.80 -9.02 -6.19
N ALA A 215 5.96 -9.22 -7.21
CA ALA A 215 6.40 -9.29 -8.61
C ALA A 215 7.11 -8.00 -9.07
N HIS A 216 6.66 -6.84 -8.58
CA HIS A 216 7.20 -5.52 -8.91
C HIS A 216 8.31 -5.07 -7.95
N GLY A 217 8.22 -5.42 -6.67
CA GLY A 217 9.25 -5.07 -5.69
C GLY A 217 10.49 -5.98 -5.76
N GLY A 218 10.29 -7.25 -6.07
CA GLY A 218 11.33 -8.27 -6.11
C GLY A 218 11.81 -8.74 -4.72
N PRO A 219 12.50 -9.89 -4.66
CA PRO A 219 13.17 -10.38 -3.45
C PRO A 219 14.13 -9.33 -2.86
N GLY A 220 14.28 -9.34 -1.53
CA GLY A 220 15.06 -8.33 -0.82
C GLY A 220 14.34 -6.99 -0.63
N THR A 221 13.06 -6.87 -0.97
CA THR A 221 12.28 -5.67 -0.61
C THR A 221 11.99 -5.66 0.89
N ILE A 222 12.23 -4.54 1.55
CA ILE A 222 11.73 -4.26 2.91
C ILE A 222 10.94 -2.96 2.86
N ALA A 223 9.74 -2.97 3.41
CA ALA A 223 8.80 -1.86 3.43
C ALA A 223 8.25 -1.62 4.83
N ALA A 224 8.09 -0.35 5.20
CA ALA A 224 7.41 0.05 6.43
C ALA A 224 6.14 0.82 6.09
N PHE A 225 5.07 0.54 6.84
CA PHE A 225 3.78 1.20 6.73
C PHE A 225 3.33 1.65 8.11
N PHE A 226 3.02 2.93 8.26
CA PHE A 226 2.67 3.56 9.54
C PHE A 226 1.97 4.90 9.30
N THR A 227 1.55 5.59 10.36
CA THR A 227 0.93 6.91 10.25
C THR A 227 1.87 8.07 10.59
N ALA A 228 1.72 9.19 9.89
CA ALA A 228 2.38 10.46 10.15
C ALA A 228 1.40 11.64 9.97
N LYS A 229 1.73 12.83 10.50
CA LYS A 229 0.89 14.04 10.33
C LYS A 229 0.63 14.38 8.88
N ALA A 230 1.62 14.15 8.03
CA ALA A 230 1.54 14.25 6.58
C ALA A 230 2.47 13.19 5.97
N ARG A 231 2.17 12.81 4.74
CA ARG A 231 2.81 11.71 4.02
C ARG A 231 4.18 12.06 3.41
#